data_AF-A0A1J0ABE2-F1
#
_entry.id   AF-A0A1J0ABE2-F1
#
_cell.length_a   1.000
_cell.length_b   1.000
_cell.length_c   1.000
_cell.angle_alpha   90.00
_cell.angle_beta   90.00
_cell.angle_gamma   90.00
#
_symmetry.space_group_name_H-M   'P 1'
#
loop_
_entity.id
_entity.type
_entity.pdbx_description
1 polymer ?
#
loop_
_entity_poly.entity_id
_entity_poly.type
_entity_poly.pdbx_seq_one_letter_code
_entity_poly.pdbx_strand_id
1 'polypeptide(L)'
;MPTIIIKEEDREPLQAWQNSTGIPIHIWHVFFDMAYGISFNEAQRLIREGYTLPTKQTFQAPGGATTEKSLYKFYYHYGYSLSDAVEEPRLVAKSITDKNGHILPYVHFENGIMSIHEEALNILREIRNAKG
;
A
#
# COMPACT_ATOMS: atom_id res chain seq x y z
N MET A 1 -9.90 -10.80 4.24
CA MET A 1 -9.72 -10.56 2.79
C MET A 1 -8.61 -9.55 2.58
N PRO A 2 -7.74 -9.73 1.58
CA PRO A 2 -6.66 -8.79 1.29
C PRO A 2 -7.21 -7.41 0.93
N THR A 3 -6.58 -6.35 1.45
CA THR A 3 -6.94 -4.96 1.17
C THR A 3 -5.70 -4.16 0.87
N ILE A 4 -5.79 -3.25 -0.10
CA ILE A 4 -4.77 -2.22 -0.29
C ILE A 4 -5.03 -1.13 0.75
N ILE A 5 -3.99 -0.69 1.45
CA ILE A 5 -4.11 0.25 2.58
C ILE A 5 -3.37 1.54 2.23
N ILE A 6 -4.05 2.66 2.39
CA ILE A 6 -3.48 4.01 2.26
C ILE A 6 -3.75 4.75 3.57
N LYS A 7 -2.75 5.45 4.11
CA LYS A 7 -2.95 6.27 5.29
C LYS A 7 -3.38 7.68 4.88
N GLU A 8 -4.24 8.31 5.70
CA GLU A 8 -4.70 9.68 5.44
C GLU A 8 -3.51 10.63 5.30
N GLU A 9 -2.50 10.51 6.17
CA GLU A 9 -1.32 11.37 6.16
C GLU A 9 -0.50 11.32 4.86
N ASP A 10 -0.60 10.23 4.09
CA ASP A 10 0.13 10.05 2.84
C ASP A 10 -0.60 10.70 1.66
N ARG A 11 -1.91 10.99 1.78
CA ARG A 11 -2.74 11.43 0.65
C ARG A 11 -2.31 12.78 0.08
N GLU A 12 -2.22 13.80 0.92
CA GLU A 12 -1.87 15.15 0.44
C GLU A 12 -0.45 15.21 -0.13
N PRO A 13 0.60 14.66 0.52
CA PRO A 13 1.95 14.65 -0.03
C PRO A 13 2.04 13.92 -1.38
N LEU A 14 1.39 12.76 -1.51
CA LEU A 14 1.38 12.01 -2.77
C LEU A 14 0.63 12.75 -3.87
N GLN A 15 -0.49 13.42 -3.56
CA GLN A 15 -1.22 14.24 -4.53
C GLN A 15 -0.39 15.43 -4.98
N ALA A 16 0.26 16.14 -4.06
CA ALA A 16 1.12 17.27 -4.38
C ALA A 16 2.29 16.84 -5.29
N TRP A 17 2.92 15.70 -5.01
CA TRP A 17 3.98 15.14 -5.84
C TRP A 17 3.49 14.73 -7.23
N GLN A 18 2.35 14.04 -7.32
CA GLN A 18 1.79 13.63 -8.60
C GLN A 18 1.42 14.84 -9.47
N ASN A 19 0.87 15.90 -8.85
CA ASN A 19 0.52 17.14 -9.53
C ASN A 19 1.76 17.90 -10.03
N SER A 20 2.85 17.93 -9.26
CA SER A 20 4.07 18.66 -9.62
C SER A 20 4.90 17.95 -10.69
N THR A 21 4.88 16.61 -10.72
CA THR A 21 5.66 15.81 -11.65
C THR A 21 4.88 15.35 -12.87
N GLY A 22 3.55 15.30 -12.78
CA GLY A 22 2.70 14.66 -13.79
C GLY A 22 2.99 13.17 -13.96
N ILE A 23 3.63 12.52 -12.97
CA ILE A 23 3.93 11.08 -12.99
C ILE A 23 2.84 10.36 -12.20
N PRO A 24 2.01 9.50 -12.84
CA PRO A 24 0.96 8.78 -12.13
C PRO A 24 1.53 7.82 -11.08
N ILE A 25 0.91 7.83 -9.90
CA ILE A 25 1.30 6.97 -8.78
C ILE A 25 0.43 5.71 -8.77
N HIS A 26 1.07 4.57 -8.57
CA HIS A 26 0.39 3.31 -8.24
C HIS A 26 0.82 2.84 -6.86
N ILE A 27 -0.15 2.34 -6.11
CA ILE A 27 0.06 1.83 -4.75
C ILE A 27 -0.09 0.32 -4.82
N TRP A 28 0.97 -0.37 -4.42
CA TRP A 28 1.03 -1.83 -4.40
C TRP A 28 1.02 -2.33 -2.98
N HIS A 29 0.21 -3.36 -2.73
CA HIS A 29 0.22 -4.11 -1.49
C HIS A 29 0.68 -5.53 -1.79
N VAL A 30 1.81 -5.91 -1.20
CA VAL A 30 2.45 -7.21 -1.41
C VAL A 30 2.14 -8.11 -0.22
N PHE A 31 1.55 -9.26 -0.49
CA PHE A 31 1.32 -10.35 0.45
C PHE A 31 2.41 -11.42 0.26
N PHE A 32 2.30 -12.53 0.98
CA PHE A 32 3.30 -13.60 0.95
C PHE A 32 3.45 -14.22 -0.45
N ASP A 33 2.33 -14.49 -1.11
CA ASP A 33 2.22 -15.26 -2.35
C ASP A 33 1.61 -14.46 -3.51
N MET A 34 1.14 -13.24 -3.28
CA MET A 34 0.47 -12.42 -4.29
C MET A 34 0.59 -10.93 -4.00
N ALA A 35 0.30 -10.10 -4.99
CA ALA A 35 0.24 -8.65 -4.81
C ALA A 35 -0.91 -8.04 -5.60
N TYR A 36 -1.41 -6.91 -5.10
CA TYR A 36 -2.45 -6.12 -5.75
C TYR A 36 -2.00 -4.67 -5.91
N GLY A 37 -2.45 -4.04 -6.99
CA GLY A 37 -2.20 -2.63 -7.27
C GLY A 37 -3.49 -1.83 -7.41
N ILE A 38 -3.42 -0.54 -7.11
CA ILE A 38 -4.48 0.44 -7.44
C ILE A 38 -3.82 1.74 -7.90
N SER A 39 -4.43 2.44 -8.86
CA SER A 39 -3.95 3.78 -9.20
C SER A 39 -4.30 4.75 -8.07
N PHE A 40 -3.42 5.69 -7.80
CA PHE A 40 -3.67 6.68 -6.75
C PHE A 40 -4.88 7.55 -7.06
N ASN A 41 -5.10 7.88 -8.34
CA ASN A 41 -6.28 8.59 -8.80
C ASN A 41 -7.58 7.84 -8.51
N GLU A 42 -7.59 6.52 -8.73
CA GLU A 42 -8.75 5.69 -8.45
C GLU A 42 -9.00 5.60 -6.94
N ALA A 43 -7.94 5.42 -6.15
CA ALA A 43 -8.05 5.46 -4.70
C ALA A 43 -8.64 6.79 -4.18
N GLN A 44 -8.17 7.92 -4.71
CA GLN A 44 -8.72 9.25 -4.38
C GLN A 44 -10.17 9.41 -4.83
N ARG A 45 -10.54 8.88 -6.01
CA ARG A 45 -11.92 8.88 -6.51
C ARG A 45 -12.84 8.12 -5.54
N LEU A 46 -12.47 6.90 -5.18
CA LEU A 46 -13.25 6.05 -4.27
C LEU A 46 -13.43 6.67 -2.89
N ILE A 47 -12.41 7.37 -2.37
CA ILE A 47 -12.54 8.12 -1.11
C ILE A 47 -13.50 9.31 -1.29
N ARG A 48 -13.28 10.14 -2.32
CA ARG A 48 -14.08 11.35 -2.55
C ARG A 48 -15.56 11.06 -2.78
N GLU A 49 -15.86 9.95 -3.45
CA GLU A 49 -17.23 9.51 -3.75
C GLU A 49 -17.87 8.68 -2.61
N GLY A 50 -17.14 8.43 -1.53
CA GLY A 50 -17.66 7.73 -0.35
C GLY A 50 -17.77 6.21 -0.49
N TYR A 51 -17.20 5.62 -1.56
CA TYR A 51 -17.12 4.16 -1.74
C TYR A 51 -16.15 3.50 -0.75
N THR A 52 -15.17 4.25 -0.24
CA THR A 52 -14.26 3.81 0.83
C THR A 52 -14.26 4.85 1.96
N LEU A 53 -14.72 4.44 3.15
CA LEU A 53 -14.75 5.29 4.34
C LEU A 53 -13.47 5.13 5.19
N PRO A 54 -13.04 6.17 5.91
CA PRO A 54 -11.86 6.09 6.77
C PRO A 54 -12.13 5.16 7.96
N THR A 55 -11.15 4.33 8.28
CA THR A 55 -11.07 3.56 9.52
C THR A 55 -10.15 4.28 10.49
N LYS A 56 -10.67 4.69 11.65
CA LYS A 56 -9.85 5.28 12.72
C LYS A 56 -9.20 4.19 13.56
N GLN A 57 -7.90 4.35 13.83
CA GLN A 57 -7.14 3.55 14.78
C GLN A 57 -6.58 4.45 15.86
N THR A 58 -6.92 4.13 17.11
CA THR A 58 -6.50 4.88 18.28
C THR A 58 -5.35 4.15 18.95
N PHE A 59 -4.20 4.81 19.07
CA PHE A 59 -3.02 4.27 19.75
C PHE A 59 -2.82 5.00 21.07
N GLN A 60 -2.78 4.26 22.17
CA GLN A 60 -2.45 4.79 23.48
C GLN A 60 -0.99 4.48 23.81
N ALA A 61 -0.19 5.53 24.02
CA ALA A 61 1.15 5.37 24.56
C ALA A 61 1.09 5.12 26.08
N PRO A 62 2.06 4.40 26.67
CA PRO A 62 2.14 4.18 28.12
C PRO A 62 2.13 5.47 28.96
N GLY A 63 2.52 6.61 28.37
CA GLY A 63 2.49 7.94 29.00
C GLY A 63 1.18 8.73 28.85
N GLY A 64 0.08 8.11 28.38
CA GLY A 64 -1.25 8.72 28.30
C GLY A 64 -1.54 9.53 27.01
N ALA A 65 -0.52 9.80 26.18
CA ALA A 65 -0.74 10.40 24.87
C ALA A 65 -1.54 9.44 23.97
N THR A 66 -2.69 9.90 23.50
CA THR A 66 -3.53 9.18 22.54
C THR A 66 -3.31 9.77 21.16
N THR A 67 -2.91 8.94 20.19
CA THR A 67 -2.79 9.36 18.79
C THR A 67 -3.86 8.65 17.96
N GLU A 68 -4.57 9.41 17.12
CA GLU A 68 -5.50 8.86 16.14
C GLU A 68 -4.81 8.81 14.77
N LYS A 69 -4.92 7.66 14.09
CA LYS A 69 -4.53 7.52 12.68
C LYS A 69 -5.74 7.08 11.86
N SER A 70 -5.93 7.71 10.71
CA SER A 70 -6.99 7.35 9.76
C SER A 70 -6.40 6.57 8.61
N LEU A 71 -7.01 5.42 8.30
CA LEU A 71 -6.59 4.52 7.23
C LEU A 71 -7.75 4.24 6.27
N TYR A 72 -7.47 4.16 4.98
CA TYR A 72 -8.42 3.67 3.98
C TYR A 72 -8.04 2.27 3.55
N LYS A 73 -9.03 1.38 3.53
CA LYS A 73 -8.88 -0.02 3.11
C LYS A 73 -9.69 -0.25 1.85
N PHE A 74 -8.99 -0.44 0.74
CA PHE A 74 -9.59 -0.72 -0.55
C PHE A 74 -9.66 -2.23 -0.73
N TYR A 75 -10.86 -2.75 -0.99
CA TYR A 75 -11.01 -4.14 -1.42
C TYR A 75 -10.31 -4.35 -2.75
N TYR A 76 -9.67 -5.50 -2.92
CA TYR A 76 -8.85 -5.82 -4.10
C TYR A 76 -9.60 -5.67 -5.43
N HIS A 77 -10.94 -5.83 -5.44
CA HIS A 77 -11.75 -5.68 -6.66
C HIS A 77 -11.80 -4.24 -7.19
N TYR A 78 -11.42 -3.24 -6.38
CA TYR A 78 -11.22 -1.87 -6.83
C TYR A 78 -9.84 -1.64 -7.46
N GLY A 79 -8.92 -2.58 -7.23
CA GLY A 79 -7.59 -2.59 -7.82
C GLY A 79 -7.50 -3.59 -8.97
N TYR A 80 -6.27 -4.00 -9.24
CA TYR A 80 -5.92 -5.06 -10.17
C TYR A 80 -4.99 -6.06 -9.49
N SER A 81 -5.08 -7.32 -9.92
CA SER A 81 -4.09 -8.32 -9.58
C SER A 81 -2.75 -7.93 -10.21
N LEU A 82 -1.70 -7.79 -9.39
CA LEU A 82 -0.40 -7.33 -9.85
C LEU A 82 0.50 -8.52 -10.23
N SER A 83 0.60 -9.50 -9.36
CA SER A 83 1.57 -10.60 -9.50
C SER A 83 1.26 -11.74 -8.54
N ASP A 84 1.70 -12.95 -8.90
CA ASP A 84 1.79 -14.10 -8.01
C ASP A 84 3.25 -14.47 -7.75
N ALA A 85 3.52 -15.10 -6.60
CA ALA A 85 4.83 -15.65 -6.29
C ALA A 85 5.11 -16.87 -7.19
N VAL A 86 6.26 -16.86 -7.84
CA VAL A 86 6.82 -18.01 -8.57
C VAL A 86 7.85 -18.75 -7.74
N GLU A 87 8.41 -18.07 -6.74
CA GLU A 87 9.26 -18.66 -5.71
C GLU A 87 8.87 -18.02 -4.36
N GLU A 88 8.50 -18.85 -3.39
CA GLU A 88 8.08 -18.39 -2.06
C GLU A 88 9.24 -17.72 -1.32
N PRO A 89 9.01 -16.56 -0.68
CA PRO A 89 10.04 -15.95 0.14
C PRO A 89 10.25 -16.76 1.43
N ARG A 90 11.47 -16.72 1.96
CA ARG A 90 11.75 -17.19 3.32
C ARG A 90 11.18 -16.21 4.34
N LEU A 91 10.54 -16.75 5.38
CA LEU A 91 10.05 -16.00 6.54
C LEU A 91 11.17 -15.88 7.58
N VAL A 92 11.74 -14.69 7.71
CA VAL A 92 12.83 -14.42 8.67
C VAL A 92 12.31 -13.52 9.78
N ALA A 93 12.42 -13.96 11.02
CA ALA A 93 12.12 -13.11 12.18
C ALA A 93 13.17 -11.99 12.26
N LYS A 94 12.71 -10.74 12.28
CA LYS A 94 13.55 -9.56 12.52
C LYS A 94 12.95 -8.72 13.65
N SER A 95 13.73 -7.79 14.17
CA SER A 95 13.28 -6.87 15.21
C SER A 95 13.82 -5.47 14.98
N ILE A 96 13.01 -4.48 15.34
CA ILE A 96 13.46 -3.10 15.49
C ILE A 96 13.59 -2.83 16.98
N THR A 97 14.76 -2.38 17.44
CA THR A 97 14.96 -1.94 18.81
C THR A 97 14.98 -0.42 18.84
N ASP A 98 14.07 0.18 19.62
CA ASP A 98 14.06 1.63 19.79
C ASP A 98 15.17 2.09 20.77
N LYS A 99 15.42 3.40 20.81
CA LYS A 99 16.41 4.02 21.71
C LYS A 99 16.13 3.83 23.21
N ASN A 100 14.92 3.42 23.57
CA ASN A 100 14.49 3.16 24.94
C ASN A 100 14.57 1.67 25.29
N GLY A 101 15.06 0.82 24.38
CA GLY A 101 15.17 -0.63 24.57
C GLY A 101 13.91 -1.43 24.25
N HIS A 102 12.84 -0.81 23.74
CA HIS A 102 11.66 -1.57 23.31
C HIS A 102 11.96 -2.34 22.01
N ILE A 103 11.56 -3.61 21.99
CA ILE A 103 11.74 -4.50 20.85
C ILE A 103 10.40 -4.66 20.15
N LEU A 104 10.36 -4.29 18.86
CA LEU A 104 9.24 -4.57 17.97
C LEU A 104 9.62 -5.72 17.03
N PRO A 105 9.19 -6.96 17.31
CA PRO A 105 9.42 -8.09 16.42
C PRO A 105 8.50 -8.00 15.19
N TYR A 106 9.01 -8.43 14.03
CA TYR A 106 8.25 -8.51 12.79
C TYR A 106 8.78 -9.65 11.91
N VAL A 107 7.95 -10.11 10.97
CA VAL A 107 8.35 -11.09 9.95
C VAL A 107 8.83 -10.36 8.71
N HIS A 108 9.97 -10.77 8.19
CA HIS A 108 10.57 -10.23 6.98
C HIS A 108 10.62 -11.30 5.91
N PHE A 109 10.22 -10.96 4.69
CA PHE A 109 10.23 -11.85 3.53
C PHE A 109 11.57 -11.67 2.78
N GLU A 110 12.33 -12.76 2.61
CA GLU A 110 13.63 -12.74 1.91
C GLU A 110 13.65 -13.71 0.72
N ASN A 111 14.25 -13.28 -0.39
CA ASN A 111 14.55 -14.10 -1.56
C ASN A 111 13.32 -14.72 -2.28
N GLY A 112 12.14 -14.08 -2.21
CA GLY A 112 11.00 -14.48 -3.04
C GLY A 112 11.09 -13.88 -4.44
N ILE A 113 10.46 -14.55 -5.41
CA ILE A 113 10.32 -14.04 -6.78
C ILE A 113 8.83 -13.96 -7.10
N MET A 114 8.42 -12.83 -7.67
CA MET A 114 7.05 -12.62 -8.15
C MET A 114 7.05 -12.38 -9.66
N SER A 115 6.05 -12.95 -10.34
CA SER A 115 5.81 -12.69 -11.76
C SER A 115 4.65 -11.72 -11.91
N ILE A 116 4.93 -10.55 -12.48
CA ILE A 116 3.89 -9.56 -12.80
C ILE A 116 2.98 -10.12 -13.89
N HIS A 117 1.67 -10.00 -13.70
CA HIS A 117 0.66 -10.42 -14.68
C HIS A 117 0.73 -9.53 -15.94
N GLU A 118 0.48 -10.10 -17.12
CA GLU A 118 0.48 -9.33 -18.37
C GLU A 118 -0.59 -8.23 -18.38
N GLU A 119 -1.75 -8.49 -17.76
CA GLU A 119 -2.82 -7.51 -17.57
C GLU A 119 -2.32 -6.31 -16.75
N ALA A 120 -1.57 -6.57 -15.67
CA ALA A 120 -0.96 -5.52 -14.86
C ALA A 120 0.09 -4.74 -15.65
N LEU A 121 0.92 -5.43 -16.44
CA LEU A 121 1.88 -4.78 -17.34
C LEU A 121 1.17 -3.87 -18.36
N ASN A 122 0.03 -4.29 -18.89
CA ASN A 122 -0.75 -3.48 -19.83
C ASN A 122 -1.27 -2.20 -19.16
N ILE A 123 -1.83 -2.30 -17.94
CA ILE A 123 -2.24 -1.12 -17.15
C ILE A 123 -1.05 -0.17 -16.96
N LEU A 124 0.11 -0.69 -16.54
CA LEU A 124 1.33 0.12 -16.32
C LEU A 124 1.87 0.73 -17.62
N ARG A 125 1.73 0.04 -18.76
CA ARG A 125 2.17 0.51 -20.09
C ARG A 125 1.24 1.57 -20.68
N GLU A 126 -0.08 1.44 -20.53
CA GLU A 126 -1.06 2.44 -20.97
C GLU A 126 -0.77 3.81 -20.37
N ILE A 127 -0.34 3.83 -19.12
CA ILE A 127 0.04 5.03 -18.38
C ILE A 127 1.28 5.70 -18.95
N ARG A 128 2.28 4.91 -19.38
CA ARG A 128 3.45 5.44 -20.08
C ARG A 128 3.05 6.16 -21.37
N ASN A 129 2.04 5.63 -22.05
CA ASN A 129 1.61 6.12 -23.37
C ASN A 129 0.58 7.27 -23.27
N ALA A 130 -0.11 7.43 -22.14
CA ALA A 130 -0.99 8.58 -21.87
C ALA A 130 -0.24 9.92 -21.68
N LYS A 131 1.10 9.91 -21.77
CA LYS A 131 1.97 11.10 -21.91
C LYS A 131 2.18 11.55 -23.37
N GLY A 132 1.38 11.03 -24.31
CA GLY A 132 1.40 11.40 -25.74
C GLY A 132 0.45 12.54 -26.07
#